data_AF-A0A520VBH8-F1
#
_entry.id   AF-A0A520VBH8-F1
#
_cell.length_a   1.000
_cell.length_b   1.000
_cell.length_c   1.000
_cell.angle_alpha   90.00
_cell.angle_beta   90.00
_cell.angle_gamma   90.00
#
_symmetry.space_group_name_H-M   'P 1'
#
loop_
_entity.id
_entity.type
_entity.pdbx_description
1 polymer ?
#
loop_
_entity_poly.entity_id
_entity_poly.type
_entity_poly.pdbx_seq_one_letter_code
_entity_poly.pdbx_strand_id
1 'polypeptide(L)'
;MVSFTKITGLVLILLGGLGYYLYETFTVLIPIILGSLILILGLIADNPNRKRMAIHIAVMFTVIGLVVCWAGIKELPALLSCGDILTCESVNRPVAVLFRSVMFLVLFPYFVASVRFFIKARMAK
;
A
#
# COMPACT_ATOMS: atom_id res chain seq x y z
N MET A 1 -6.23 13.15 7.94
CA MET A 1 -5.87 12.67 6.59
C MET A 1 -4.41 12.88 6.27
N VAL A 2 -3.88 14.11 6.24
CA VAL A 2 -2.47 14.36 5.87
C VAL A 2 -1.47 13.49 6.67
N SER A 3 -1.56 13.47 8.00
CA SER A 3 -0.71 12.61 8.83
C SER A 3 -0.87 11.13 8.52
N PHE A 4 -2.11 10.69 8.22
CA PHE A 4 -2.36 9.29 7.89
C PHE A 4 -1.76 8.90 6.54
N THR A 5 -1.86 9.79 5.53
CA THR A 5 -1.18 9.64 4.24
C THR A 5 0.34 9.51 4.42
N LYS A 6 0.96 10.36 5.25
CA LYS A 6 2.40 10.28 5.54
C LYS A 6 2.78 8.98 6.23
N ILE A 7 2.02 8.57 7.25
CA ILE A 7 2.26 7.30 7.97
C ILE A 7 2.14 6.11 7.02
N THR A 8 1.08 6.05 6.20
CA THR A 8 0.90 4.96 5.22
C THR A 8 2.06 4.91 4.24
N GLY A 9 2.48 6.06 3.69
CA GLY A 9 3.62 6.12 2.79
C GLY A 9 4.91 5.63 3.44
N LEU A 10 5.20 6.07 4.67
CA LEU A 10 6.37 5.65 5.43
C LEU A 10 6.36 4.14 5.72
N VAL A 11 5.22 3.59 6.16
CA VAL A 11 5.08 2.15 6.44
C VAL A 11 5.36 1.32 5.18
N LEU A 12 4.87 1.75 4.02
CA LEU A 12 5.11 1.05 2.75
C LEU A 12 6.58 1.11 2.31
N ILE A 13 7.26 2.23 2.55
CA ILE A 13 8.70 2.36 2.30
C ILE A 13 9.48 1.39 3.21
N LEU A 14 9.17 1.37 4.51
CA LEU A 14 9.81 0.45 5.45
C LEU A 14 9.53 -1.02 5.08
N LEU A 15 8.31 -1.34 4.67
CA LEU A 15 7.91 -2.68 4.24
C LEU A 15 8.75 -3.15 3.04
N GLY A 16 8.84 -2.35 1.99
CA GLY A 16 9.63 -2.73 0.81
C GLY A 16 11.13 -2.73 1.09
N GLY A 17 11.63 -1.84 1.95
CA GLY A 17 13.06 -1.75 2.29
C GLY A 17 13.50 -2.95 3.11
N LEU A 18 12.74 -3.30 4.14
CA LEU A 18 12.96 -4.51 4.93
C LEU A 18 12.84 -5.75 4.05
N GLY A 19 11.85 -5.79 3.17
CA GLY A 19 11.67 -6.94 2.29
C GLY A 19 12.80 -7.14 1.29
N TYR A 20 13.34 -6.06 0.71
CA TYR A 20 14.51 -6.17 -0.16
C TYR A 20 15.76 -6.59 0.61
N TYR A 21 15.95 -6.06 1.83
CA TYR A 21 17.06 -6.46 2.70
C TYR A 21 17.03 -7.96 3.06
N LEU A 22 15.84 -8.54 3.25
CA LEU A 22 15.70 -9.95 3.64
C LEU A 22 15.73 -10.94 2.46
N TYR A 23 15.20 -10.55 1.31
CA TYR A 23 14.91 -11.47 0.20
C TYR A 23 15.62 -11.11 -1.13
N GLU A 24 16.31 -9.97 -1.19
CA GLU A 24 17.11 -9.51 -2.33
C GLU A 24 16.40 -9.57 -3.71
N THR A 25 15.07 -9.48 -3.70
CA THR A 25 14.24 -9.64 -4.90
C THR A 25 13.59 -8.32 -5.28
N PHE A 26 13.77 -7.87 -6.53
CA PHE A 26 13.26 -6.59 -7.02
C PHE A 26 11.73 -6.42 -6.90
N THR A 27 10.95 -7.51 -7.00
CA THR A 27 9.49 -7.42 -6.86
C THR A 27 9.04 -6.97 -5.48
N VAL A 28 9.91 -7.09 -4.47
CA VAL A 28 9.63 -6.65 -3.10
C VAL A 28 9.79 -5.13 -2.93
N LEU A 29 10.34 -4.43 -3.93
CA LEU A 29 10.46 -2.96 -3.93
C LEU A 29 9.19 -2.23 -4.38
N ILE A 30 8.17 -2.94 -4.86
CA ILE A 30 6.90 -2.32 -5.28
C ILE A 30 6.26 -1.45 -4.18
N PRO A 31 6.20 -1.90 -2.90
CA PRO A 31 5.72 -1.07 -1.80
C PRO A 31 6.56 0.21 -1.59
N ILE A 32 7.88 0.19 -1.80
CA ILE A 32 8.71 1.40 -1.69
C ILE A 32 8.28 2.44 -2.71
N ILE A 33 8.11 2.04 -3.98
CA ILE A 33 7.77 2.98 -5.05
C ILE A 33 6.43 3.66 -4.72
N LEU A 34 5.42 2.85 -4.39
CA LEU A 34 4.09 3.36 -4.06
C LEU A 34 4.10 4.19 -2.77
N GLY A 35 4.81 3.71 -1.74
CA GLY A 35 4.96 4.39 -0.46
C GLY A 35 5.65 5.74 -0.60
N SER A 36 6.66 5.85 -1.46
CA SER A 36 7.36 7.10 -1.76
C SER A 36 6.43 8.12 -2.41
N LEU A 37 5.64 7.70 -3.40
CA LEU A 37 4.63 8.56 -4.02
C LEU A 37 3.60 9.07 -3.00
N ILE A 38 3.05 8.18 -2.18
CA ILE A 38 2.07 8.52 -1.15
C ILE A 38 2.69 9.46 -0.10
N LEU A 39 3.92 9.20 0.35
CA LEU A 39 4.62 10.04 1.33
C LEU A 39 4.89 11.44 0.79
N ILE A 40 5.42 11.55 -0.43
CA ILE A 40 5.67 12.84 -1.09
C ILE A 40 4.37 13.64 -1.22
N LEU A 41 3.27 13.00 -1.63
CA LEU A 41 1.96 13.64 -1.70
C LEU A 41 1.46 14.07 -0.31
N GLY A 42 1.73 13.27 0.72
CA GLY A 42 1.47 13.64 2.12
C GLY A 42 2.23 14.89 2.56
N LEU A 43 3.50 15.02 2.18
CA LEU A 43 4.31 16.21 2.45
C LEU A 43 3.82 17.43 1.67
N ILE A 44 3.46 17.27 0.39
CA ILE A 44 2.85 18.35 -0.42
C ILE A 44 1.52 18.82 0.19
N ALA A 45 0.77 17.90 0.82
CA ALA A 45 -0.51 18.20 1.44
C ALA A 45 -0.42 19.02 2.74
N ASP A 46 0.79 19.23 3.29
CA ASP A 46 1.00 20.17 4.41
C ASP A 46 0.75 21.63 3.96
N ASN A 47 0.89 21.95 2.67
CA ASN A 47 0.52 23.25 2.12
C ASN A 47 -1.02 23.35 1.92
N PRO A 48 -1.73 24.28 2.59
CA PRO A 48 -3.19 24.42 2.48
C PRO A 48 -3.70 24.60 1.05
N ASN A 49 -2.94 25.32 0.21
CA ASN A 49 -3.32 25.60 -1.18
C ASN A 49 -3.28 24.34 -2.07
N ARG A 50 -2.45 23.34 -1.71
CA ARG A 50 -2.26 22.10 -2.48
C ARG A 50 -2.87 20.87 -1.81
N LYS A 51 -3.30 21.00 -0.54
CA LYS A 51 -3.83 19.91 0.29
C LYS A 51 -4.89 19.07 -0.39
N ARG A 52 -5.89 19.71 -1.00
CA ARG A 52 -7.00 18.98 -1.64
C ARG A 52 -6.50 18.13 -2.81
N MET A 53 -5.73 18.72 -3.71
CA MET A 53 -5.16 18.03 -4.89
C MET A 53 -4.28 16.86 -4.46
N ALA A 54 -3.32 17.10 -3.57
CA ALA A 54 -2.37 16.10 -3.13
C ALA A 54 -3.04 14.89 -2.47
N ILE A 55 -4.06 15.12 -1.61
CA ILE A 55 -4.82 14.02 -0.99
C ILE A 55 -5.62 13.22 -2.04
N HIS A 56 -6.26 13.86 -3.02
CA HIS A 56 -6.99 13.12 -4.06
C HIS A 56 -6.05 12.27 -4.90
N ILE A 57 -4.89 12.80 -5.30
CA ILE A 57 -3.88 12.05 -6.05
C ILE A 57 -3.37 10.87 -5.21
N ALA A 58 -3.10 11.06 -3.91
CA ALA A 58 -2.66 9.98 -3.04
C ALA A 58 -3.71 8.86 -2.91
N VAL A 59 -4.99 9.22 -2.86
CA VAL A 59 -6.10 8.26 -2.85
C VAL A 59 -6.23 7.54 -4.21
N MET A 60 -6.02 8.23 -5.33
CA MET A 60 -5.97 7.58 -6.65
C MET A 60 -4.89 6.50 -6.71
N PHE A 61 -3.66 6.81 -6.26
CA PHE A 61 -2.59 5.82 -6.18
C PHE A 61 -2.92 4.65 -5.24
N THR A 62 -3.64 4.92 -4.16
CA THR A 62 -4.09 3.86 -3.24
C THR A 62 -5.07 2.91 -3.93
N VAL A 63 -6.04 3.44 -4.68
CA VAL A 63 -7.00 2.61 -5.43
C VAL A 63 -6.26 1.77 -6.47
N ILE A 64 -5.33 2.36 -7.23
CA ILE A 64 -4.49 1.63 -8.19
C ILE A 64 -3.70 0.53 -7.48
N GLY A 65 -3.06 0.85 -6.35
CA GLY A 65 -2.30 -0.11 -5.55
C GLY A 65 -3.16 -1.28 -5.07
N LEU A 66 -4.38 -1.03 -4.59
CA LEU A 66 -5.32 -2.07 -4.16
C LEU A 66 -5.72 -2.99 -5.32
N VAL A 67 -5.98 -2.43 -6.50
CA VAL A 67 -6.32 -3.22 -7.71
C VAL A 67 -5.13 -4.08 -8.14
N VAL A 68 -3.92 -3.52 -8.17
CA VAL A 68 -2.70 -4.26 -8.53
C VAL A 68 -2.41 -5.39 -7.53
N CYS A 69 -2.65 -5.15 -6.24
CA CYS A 69 -2.47 -6.15 -5.19
C CYS A 69 -3.51 -7.27 -5.18
N TRP A 70 -4.63 -7.12 -5.88
CA TRP A 70 -5.74 -8.07 -5.84
C TRP A 70 -5.32 -9.49 -6.20
N ALA A 71 -4.37 -9.64 -7.13
CA ALA A 71 -3.79 -10.93 -7.48
C ALA A 71 -3.07 -11.61 -6.31
N GLY A 72 -2.34 -10.84 -5.48
CA GLY A 72 -1.64 -11.38 -4.31
C GLY A 72 -2.59 -11.94 -3.26
N ILE A 73 -3.72 -11.27 -3.00
CA ILE A 73 -4.72 -11.75 -2.05
C ILE A 73 -5.37 -13.05 -2.50
N LYS A 74 -5.62 -13.20 -3.80
CA LYS A 74 -6.22 -14.43 -4.35
C LYS A 74 -5.32 -15.64 -4.13
N GLU A 75 -4.01 -15.44 -4.23
CA GLU A 75 -3.00 -16.49 -4.06
C GLU A 75 -2.59 -16.68 -2.59
N LEU A 76 -2.96 -15.74 -1.70
CA LEU A 76 -2.60 -15.79 -0.29
C LEU A 76 -3.09 -17.06 0.44
N PRO A 77 -4.32 -17.58 0.26
CA PRO A 77 -4.73 -18.82 0.91
C PRO A 77 -3.89 -20.03 0.47
N ALA A 78 -3.51 -20.09 -0.81
CA ALA A 78 -2.63 -21.14 -1.32
C ALA A 78 -1.24 -21.03 -0.69
N LEU A 79 -0.72 -19.80 -0.57
CA LEU A 79 0.57 -19.54 0.08
C LEU A 79 0.56 -19.90 1.57
N LEU A 80 -0.53 -19.61 2.29
CA LEU A 80 -0.67 -19.93 3.72
C LEU A 80 -0.92 -21.43 3.97
N SER A 81 -1.32 -22.17 2.95
CA SER A 81 -1.47 -23.62 3.02
C SER A 81 -0.13 -24.35 2.86
N CYS A 82 0.92 -23.65 2.41
CA CYS A 82 2.28 -24.18 2.36
C CYS A 82 2.90 -24.19 3.76
N GLY A 83 3.63 -25.26 4.10
CA GLY A 83 4.36 -25.37 5.36
C GLY A 83 5.53 -24.39 5.47
N ASP A 84 6.11 -24.00 4.33
CA ASP A 84 7.10 -22.94 4.23
C ASP A 84 6.80 -22.07 3.01
N ILE A 85 6.81 -20.75 3.23
CA ILE A 85 6.50 -19.72 2.24
C ILE A 85 7.58 -19.70 1.15
N LEU A 86 8.85 -19.91 1.51
CA LEU A 86 9.96 -19.76 0.56
C LEU A 86 10.03 -20.89 -0.47
N THR A 87 9.63 -22.08 -0.07
CA THR A 87 9.72 -23.32 -0.86
C THR A 87 8.38 -23.75 -1.46
N CYS A 88 7.38 -22.87 -1.42
CA CYS A 88 6.03 -23.15 -1.90
C CYS A 88 5.97 -23.26 -3.44
N GLU A 89 6.02 -24.48 -3.96
CA GLU A 89 5.97 -24.77 -5.40
C GLU A 89 4.60 -24.49 -6.03
N SER A 90 3.52 -24.47 -5.23
CA SER A 90 2.16 -24.22 -5.70
C SER A 90 1.88 -22.75 -6.05
N VAL A 91 2.80 -21.84 -5.73
CA VAL A 91 2.62 -20.39 -5.95
C VAL A 91 3.80 -19.84 -6.74
N ASN A 92 3.51 -19.17 -7.86
CA ASN A 92 4.55 -18.53 -8.65
C ASN A 92 5.05 -17.27 -7.94
N ARG A 93 6.32 -17.26 -7.53
CA ARG A 93 6.98 -16.15 -6.80
C ARG A 93 6.32 -15.88 -5.42
N PRO A 94 6.44 -16.81 -4.46
CA PRO A 94 5.73 -16.75 -3.18
C PRO A 94 6.04 -15.49 -2.36
N VAL A 95 7.30 -15.04 -2.36
CA VAL A 95 7.71 -13.81 -1.68
C VAL A 95 6.97 -12.58 -2.26
N ALA A 96 6.81 -12.51 -3.58
CA ALA A 96 6.07 -11.40 -4.21
C ALA A 96 4.59 -11.37 -3.79
N VAL A 97 3.97 -12.55 -3.66
CA VAL A 97 2.59 -12.71 -3.19
C VAL A 97 2.44 -12.25 -1.74
N LEU A 98 3.39 -12.62 -0.86
CA LEU A 98 3.42 -12.18 0.53
C LEU A 98 3.45 -10.65 0.63
N PHE A 99 4.44 -10.01 0.00
CA PHE A 99 4.59 -8.55 0.10
C PHE A 99 3.46 -7.77 -0.56
N ARG A 100 2.86 -8.28 -1.65
CA ARG A 100 1.65 -7.70 -2.25
C ARG A 100 0.45 -7.79 -1.30
N SER A 101 0.32 -8.92 -0.60
CA SER A 101 -0.76 -9.13 0.37
C SER A 101 -0.61 -8.19 1.57
N VAL A 102 0.60 -8.06 2.11
CA VAL A 102 0.88 -7.12 3.20
C VAL A 102 0.69 -5.67 2.75
N MET A 103 1.14 -5.31 1.55
CA MET A 103 0.88 -3.98 0.97
C MET A 103 -0.62 -3.68 0.87
N PHE A 104 -1.43 -4.67 0.47
CA PHE A 104 -2.89 -4.50 0.45
C PHE A 104 -3.45 -4.22 1.85
N LEU A 105 -3.01 -4.98 2.85
CA LEU A 105 -3.43 -4.81 4.24
C LEU A 105 -3.06 -3.42 4.79
N VAL A 106 -1.96 -2.82 4.32
CA VAL A 106 -1.58 -1.45 4.68
C VAL A 106 -2.42 -0.41 3.94
N LEU A 107 -2.69 -0.61 2.65
CA LEU A 107 -3.46 0.32 1.82
C LEU A 107 -4.96 0.33 2.16
N PHE A 108 -5.52 -0.80 2.58
CA PHE A 108 -6.96 -0.96 2.78
C PHE A 108 -7.51 -0.07 3.91
N PRO A 109 -6.91 -0.01 5.12
CA PRO A 109 -7.32 0.95 6.15
C PRO A 109 -7.19 2.40 5.70
N TYR A 110 -6.14 2.73 4.93
CA TYR A 110 -5.96 4.07 4.36
C TYR A 110 -7.08 4.43 3.38
N PHE A 111 -7.47 3.50 2.52
CA PHE A 111 -8.61 3.66 1.62
C PHE A 111 -9.92 3.87 2.38
N VAL A 112 -10.23 3.02 3.37
CA VAL A 112 -11.45 3.14 4.19
C VAL A 112 -11.51 4.49 4.91
N ALA A 113 -10.40 4.93 5.50
CA ALA A 113 -10.33 6.25 6.14
C ALA A 113 -10.53 7.40 5.15
N SER A 114 -9.99 7.27 3.93
CA SER A 114 -10.15 8.25 2.85
C SER A 114 -11.60 8.38 2.40
N VAL A 115 -12.30 7.26 2.21
CA VAL A 115 -13.73 7.24 1.89
C VAL A 115 -14.55 7.90 3.01
N ARG A 116 -14.31 7.51 4.27
CA ARG A 116 -14.98 8.10 5.43
C ARG A 116 -14.74 9.61 5.52
N PHE A 117 -13.53 10.07 5.23
CA PHE A 117 -13.19 11.48 5.22
C PHE A 117 -13.96 12.25 4.14
N PHE A 118 -14.06 11.73 2.93
CA PHE A 118 -14.84 12.38 1.86
C PHE A 118 -16.33 12.42 2.16
N ILE A 119 -16.89 11.34 2.71
CA ILE A 119 -18.30 11.30 3.12
C ILE A 119 -18.58 12.36 4.19
N LYS A 120 -17.75 12.43 5.25
CA LYS A 120 -17.90 13.46 6.30
C LYS A 120 -17.80 14.87 5.73
N ALA A 121 -16.87 15.12 4.83
CA ALA A 121 -16.73 16.43 4.18
C ALA A 121 -17.95 16.79 3.32
N ARG A 122 -18.64 15.80 2.74
CA ARG A 122 -19.86 16.01 1.97
C ARG A 122 -21.08 16.26 2.86
N MET A 123 -21.18 15.56 3.99
CA MET A 123 -22.29 15.69 4.94
C MET A 123 -22.23 16.97 5.80
N ALA A 124 -21.03 17.54 5.98
CA ALA A 124 -20.85 18.79 6.72
C ALA A 124 -21.18 20.05 5.89
N LYS A 125 -21.67 19.87 4.66
CA LYS A 125 -22.12 20.94 3.76
C LYS A 125 -23.63 20.87 3.63
#